data_AF-A0A2L0B7L0-F1
#
_entry.id   AF-A0A2L0B7L0-F1
#
_cell.length_a   1.000
_cell.length_b   1.000
_cell.length_c   1.000
_cell.angle_alpha   90.00
_cell.angle_beta   90.00
_cell.angle_gamma   90.00
#
_symmetry.space_group_name_H-M   'P 1'
#
loop_
_entity.id
_entity.type
_entity.pdbx_description
1 polymer ?
#
loop_
_entity_poly.entity_id
_entity_poly.type
_entity_poly.pdbx_seq_one_letter_code
_entity_poly.pdbx_strand_id
1 'polypeptide(L)'
;FSGYDCDSSPCQNGGVCKIADGGGYMCECPLGTSGENCEYDSFNECDSNPCYGEARCQDKLGDYACVCPQKYVGKNCEIYDRNSMGGVGQSSVSQLDIDLFYAKDLEKQRQECFKHGCPMKRGNMKCDEDCNNYACDFDGNDCSLGINPWANCTASIKCWEVFMDGKCNEECNNAQCLFDGRDCEKSLQPCNPIYDAYCQKHYANGYCDYGCNNAEC
;
A
#
# COMPACT_ATOMS: atom_id res chain seq x y z
N PHE A 1 28.01 -20.66 16.50
CA PHE A 1 26.59 -20.54 16.87
C PHE A 1 26.34 -19.08 17.22
N SER A 2 25.97 -18.28 16.22
CA SER A 2 25.79 -16.82 16.31
C SER A 2 24.53 -16.46 15.53
N GLY A 3 23.37 -16.67 16.15
CA GLY A 3 22.08 -16.51 15.48
C GLY A 3 20.91 -16.46 16.44
N TYR A 4 21.07 -15.74 17.57
CA TYR A 4 20.02 -15.59 18.60
C TYR A 4 19.79 -14.13 19.03
N ASP A 5 20.45 -13.16 18.38
CA ASP A 5 20.46 -11.77 18.86
C ASP A 5 19.08 -11.10 18.74
N CYS A 6 18.28 -11.45 17.74
CA CYS A 6 16.89 -10.99 17.59
C CYS A 6 15.86 -11.81 18.37
N ASP A 7 16.21 -12.98 18.92
CA ASP A 7 15.26 -13.83 19.66
C ASP A 7 14.75 -13.15 20.94
N SER A 8 15.54 -12.23 21.48
CA SER A 8 15.18 -11.40 22.63
C SER A 8 14.22 -10.25 22.29
N SER A 9 13.87 -10.06 21.01
CA SER A 9 13.07 -8.93 20.51
C SER A 9 13.55 -7.57 21.04
N PRO A 10 14.82 -7.19 20.80
CA PRO A 10 15.42 -6.01 21.41
C PRO A 10 14.83 -4.69 20.87
N CYS A 11 14.34 -4.69 19.63
CA CYS A 11 13.74 -3.53 18.99
C CYS A 11 12.36 -3.22 19.56
N GLN A 12 12.14 -1.96 19.94
CA GLN A 12 10.91 -1.47 20.55
C GLN A 12 10.05 -0.75 19.50
N ASN A 13 8.79 -0.47 19.87
CA ASN A 13 7.91 0.44 19.14
C ASN A 13 7.69 0.10 17.66
N GLY A 14 7.66 -1.19 17.33
CA GLY A 14 7.47 -1.66 15.95
C GLY A 14 8.74 -1.67 15.10
N GLY A 15 9.91 -1.43 15.71
CA GLY A 15 11.21 -1.60 15.05
C GLY A 15 11.43 -3.03 14.56
N VAL A 16 12.00 -3.17 13.36
CA VAL A 16 12.30 -4.48 12.76
C VAL A 16 13.70 -4.90 13.13
N CYS A 17 13.84 -6.02 13.84
CA CYS A 17 15.14 -6.57 14.20
C CYS A 17 15.78 -7.31 13.03
N LYS A 18 17.02 -6.95 12.70
CA LYS A 18 17.87 -7.62 11.71
C LYS A 18 19.16 -8.10 12.35
N ILE A 19 19.63 -9.29 11.96
CA ILE A 19 20.94 -9.79 12.39
C ILE A 19 22.02 -9.00 11.65
N ALA A 20 23.00 -8.47 12.39
CA ALA A 20 24.09 -7.71 11.81
C ALA A 20 25.18 -8.64 11.23
N ASP A 21 25.74 -8.28 10.07
CA ASP A 21 26.74 -9.09 9.34
C ASP A 21 28.04 -9.39 10.14
N GLY A 22 28.31 -8.62 11.21
CA GLY A 22 29.46 -8.80 12.12
C GLY A 22 29.16 -9.57 13.41
N GLY A 23 27.93 -10.08 13.58
CA GLY A 23 27.39 -10.57 14.86
C GLY A 23 26.66 -9.47 15.63
N GLY A 24 25.62 -9.83 16.39
CA GLY A 24 24.72 -8.88 17.03
C GLY A 24 23.45 -8.62 16.23
N TYR A 25 22.70 -7.58 16.62
CA TYR A 25 21.46 -7.16 15.97
C TYR A 25 21.51 -5.67 15.61
N MET A 26 20.61 -5.27 14.72
CA MET A 26 20.33 -3.89 14.37
C MET A 26 18.81 -3.72 14.30
N CYS A 27 18.31 -2.60 14.82
CA CYS A 27 16.90 -2.24 14.71
C CYS A 27 16.69 -1.25 13.57
N GLU A 28 15.80 -1.60 12.65
CA GLU A 28 15.26 -0.65 11.68
C GLU A 28 14.06 0.04 12.30
N CYS A 29 14.24 1.31 12.66
CA CYS A 29 13.24 2.08 13.37
C CYS A 29 12.18 2.64 12.41
N PRO A 30 10.89 2.51 12.76
CA PRO A 30 9.82 3.15 11.99
C PRO A 30 9.97 4.67 12.04
N LEU A 31 9.39 5.33 11.03
CA LEU A 31 9.30 6.79 10.95
C LEU A 31 8.81 7.38 12.27
N GLY A 32 9.49 8.43 12.73
CA GLY A 32 9.21 9.09 14.00
C GLY A 32 9.95 8.48 15.20
N THR A 33 10.58 7.31 15.09
CA THR A 33 11.38 6.71 16.17
C THR A 33 12.88 6.64 15.83
N SER A 34 13.72 6.65 16.86
CA SER A 34 15.18 6.59 16.74
C SER A 34 15.81 5.92 17.96
N GLY A 35 17.13 5.65 17.91
CA GLY A 35 17.85 4.94 18.97
C GLY A 35 18.35 3.57 18.52
N GLU A 36 19.12 2.91 19.39
CA GLU A 36 19.66 1.56 19.10
C GLU A 36 18.55 0.51 19.04
N ASN A 37 17.51 0.72 19.85
CA ASN A 37 16.33 -0.13 19.99
C ASN A 37 15.05 0.60 19.60
N CYS A 38 15.12 1.73 18.89
CA CYS A 38 13.96 2.55 18.53
C CYS A 38 13.20 3.11 19.75
N GLU A 39 13.93 3.40 20.81
CA GLU A 39 13.39 3.83 22.11
C GLU A 39 13.11 5.33 22.20
N TYR A 40 13.62 6.14 21.27
CA TYR A 40 13.50 7.60 21.30
C TYR A 40 12.51 8.11 20.28
N ASP A 41 11.73 9.10 20.70
CA ASP A 41 10.89 9.88 19.80
C ASP A 41 11.74 10.91 19.07
N SER A 42 11.68 10.90 17.75
CA SER A 42 12.44 11.78 16.88
C SER A 42 11.57 12.81 16.17
N PHE A 43 10.24 12.68 16.25
CA PHE A 43 9.32 13.55 15.54
C PHE A 43 8.02 13.70 16.32
N ASN A 44 7.61 14.95 16.57
CA ASN A 44 6.32 15.21 17.19
C ASN A 44 5.24 15.28 16.11
N GLU A 45 4.46 14.20 15.94
CA GLU A 45 3.45 14.14 14.88
C GLU A 45 2.34 15.19 15.04
N CYS A 46 2.14 15.74 16.24
CA CYS A 46 1.16 16.79 16.49
C CYS A 46 1.51 18.14 15.86
N ASP A 47 2.77 18.39 15.49
CA ASP A 47 3.18 19.66 14.85
C ASP A 47 2.49 19.88 13.49
N SER A 48 2.05 18.80 12.84
CA SER A 48 1.29 18.82 11.60
C SER A 48 -0.19 19.20 11.77
N ASN A 49 -0.67 19.41 13.01
CA ASN A 49 -2.07 19.61 13.38
C ASN A 49 -3.02 18.55 12.77
N PRO A 50 -2.80 17.26 13.05
CA PRO A 50 -3.54 16.19 12.38
C PRO A 50 -4.98 16.05 12.88
N CYS A 51 -5.31 16.57 14.06
CA CYS A 51 -6.63 16.41 14.67
C CYS A 51 -7.65 17.42 14.13
N TYR A 52 -8.85 16.94 13.81
CA TYR A 52 -9.92 17.75 13.23
C TYR A 52 -10.59 18.67 14.26
N GLY A 53 -10.77 19.93 13.89
CA GLY A 53 -11.53 20.91 14.66
C GLY A 53 -10.91 21.24 16.02
N GLU A 54 -11.68 21.08 17.10
CA GLU A 54 -11.25 21.38 18.48
C GLU A 54 -10.63 20.17 19.19
N ALA A 55 -10.32 19.08 18.48
CA ALA A 55 -9.72 17.89 19.06
C ALA A 55 -8.27 18.15 19.54
N ARG A 56 -7.93 17.63 20.72
CA ARG A 56 -6.59 17.81 21.31
C ARG A 56 -5.65 16.74 20.79
N CYS A 57 -4.57 17.14 20.12
CA CYS A 57 -3.50 16.20 19.76
C CYS A 57 -2.64 15.84 20.98
N GLN A 58 -2.29 14.57 21.08
CA GLN A 58 -1.32 14.03 22.01
C GLN A 58 -0.24 13.31 21.22
N ASP A 59 0.99 13.81 21.36
CA ASP A 59 2.18 13.23 20.76
C ASP A 59 2.45 11.86 21.39
N LYS A 60 2.87 10.91 20.56
CA LYS A 60 3.25 9.56 20.97
C LYS A 60 4.47 9.14 20.18
N LEU A 61 5.17 8.15 20.72
CA LEU A 61 6.37 7.62 20.11
C LEU A 61 6.08 7.06 18.69
N GLY A 62 6.45 7.82 17.66
CA GLY A 62 6.23 7.48 16.25
C GLY A 62 4.76 7.49 15.79
N ASP A 63 3.87 8.13 16.54
CA ASP A 63 2.44 8.24 16.21
C ASP A 63 1.79 9.39 17.01
N TYR A 64 0.52 9.70 16.76
CA TYR A 64 -0.24 10.64 17.60
C TYR A 64 -1.59 10.06 17.98
N ALA A 65 -2.21 10.68 18.98
CA ALA A 65 -3.58 10.41 19.34
C ALA A 65 -4.39 11.69 19.46
N CYS A 66 -5.49 11.77 18.72
CA CYS A 66 -6.43 12.87 18.84
C CYS A 66 -7.45 12.57 19.94
N VAL A 67 -7.63 13.46 20.91
CA VAL A 67 -8.75 13.35 21.86
C VAL A 67 -9.95 14.05 21.26
N CYS A 68 -10.89 13.24 20.78
CA CYS A 68 -12.09 13.69 20.11
C CYS A 68 -13.09 14.28 21.11
N PRO A 69 -13.69 15.43 20.77
CA PRO A 69 -14.81 15.97 21.52
C PRO A 69 -16.04 15.07 21.39
N GLN A 70 -17.02 15.31 22.25
CA GLN A 70 -18.30 14.60 22.17
C GLN A 70 -18.88 14.76 20.76
N LYS A 71 -19.45 13.68 20.24
CA LYS A 71 -20.00 13.54 18.89
C LYS A 71 -19.00 13.40 17.74
N TYR A 72 -17.70 13.26 18.03
CA TYR A 72 -16.68 13.03 17.02
C TYR A 72 -15.89 11.75 17.31
N VAL A 73 -15.53 11.02 16.25
CA VAL A 73 -14.79 9.75 16.26
C VAL A 73 -13.87 9.67 15.03
N GLY A 74 -13.07 8.61 14.91
CA GLY A 74 -12.02 8.46 13.89
C GLY A 74 -10.63 8.73 14.45
N LYS A 75 -9.58 8.32 13.74
CA LYS A 75 -8.17 8.50 14.17
C LYS A 75 -7.84 9.98 14.34
N ASN A 76 -8.45 10.83 13.51
CA ASN A 76 -8.27 12.27 13.46
C ASN A 76 -9.51 13.03 13.97
N CYS A 77 -10.51 12.35 14.54
CA CYS A 77 -11.79 12.95 14.96
C CYS A 77 -12.61 13.59 13.83
N GLU A 78 -12.43 13.09 12.61
CA GLU A 78 -13.00 13.58 11.37
C GLU A 78 -14.43 13.10 11.11
N ILE A 79 -14.90 12.08 11.85
CA ILE A 79 -16.21 11.45 11.69
C ILE A 79 -17.16 11.99 12.75
N TYR A 80 -18.32 12.51 12.33
CA TYR A 80 -19.37 12.97 13.25
C TYR A 80 -20.34 11.83 13.58
N ASP A 81 -20.42 11.43 14.86
CA ASP A 81 -21.38 10.47 15.40
C ASP A 81 -22.13 11.11 16.57
N ARG A 82 -23.41 11.43 16.38
CA ARG A 82 -24.26 12.09 17.39
C ARG A 82 -24.32 11.40 18.76
N ASN A 83 -24.07 10.08 18.82
CA ASN A 83 -24.13 9.29 20.04
C ASN A 83 -22.76 9.10 20.72
N SER A 84 -21.67 9.50 20.07
CA SER A 84 -20.32 9.36 20.63
C SER A 84 -20.14 10.25 21.87
N MET A 85 -19.57 9.67 22.93
CA MET A 85 -19.15 10.41 24.13
C MET A 85 -17.80 11.14 23.94
N GLY A 86 -17.18 11.03 22.75
CA GLY A 86 -15.80 11.45 22.52
C GLY A 86 -14.81 10.42 23.08
N GLY A 87 -13.54 10.80 23.14
CA GLY A 87 -12.48 9.92 23.66
C GLY A 87 -11.23 9.95 22.80
N VAL A 88 -10.31 9.00 23.03
CA VAL A 88 -9.11 8.86 22.18
C VAL A 88 -9.54 8.36 20.80
N GLY A 89 -9.21 9.12 19.77
CA GLY A 89 -9.41 8.82 18.37
C GLY A 89 -8.70 7.52 18.03
N GLN A 90 -9.51 6.52 17.70
CA GLN A 90 -9.05 5.23 17.25
C GLN A 90 -9.36 5.13 15.76
N SER A 91 -8.49 4.44 15.02
CA SER A 91 -8.84 3.89 13.70
C SER A 91 -9.93 2.83 13.94
N SER A 92 -11.16 3.28 14.14
CA SER A 92 -12.27 2.43 14.58
C SER A 92 -12.87 1.71 13.38
N VAL A 93 -12.11 0.78 12.81
CA VAL A 93 -12.69 -0.44 12.24
C VAL A 93 -11.73 -1.55 12.64
N SER A 94 -12.19 -2.55 13.40
CA SER A 94 -11.33 -3.70 13.66
C SER A 94 -11.01 -4.35 12.32
N GLN A 95 -9.80 -4.89 12.14
CA GLN A 95 -9.45 -5.62 10.92
C GLN A 95 -10.52 -6.68 10.58
N LEU A 96 -11.10 -7.29 11.61
CA LEU A 96 -12.21 -8.24 11.49
C LEU A 96 -13.48 -7.63 10.90
N ASP A 97 -13.82 -6.39 11.29
CA ASP A 97 -14.99 -5.67 10.76
C ASP A 97 -14.75 -5.16 9.34
N ILE A 98 -13.50 -4.80 9.01
CA ILE A 98 -13.06 -4.47 7.64
C ILE A 98 -13.22 -5.69 6.73
N ASP A 99 -12.68 -6.84 7.14
CA ASP A 99 -12.74 -8.09 6.37
C ASP A 99 -14.20 -8.54 6.18
N LEU A 100 -15.03 -8.38 7.22
CA LEU A 100 -16.46 -8.70 7.16
C LEU A 100 -17.24 -7.73 6.24
N PHE A 101 -16.88 -6.44 6.23
CA PHE A 101 -17.46 -5.46 5.33
C PHE A 101 -17.11 -5.77 3.86
N TYR A 102 -15.83 -6.04 3.56
CA TYR A 102 -15.41 -6.41 2.21
C TYR A 102 -16.03 -7.72 1.74
N ALA A 103 -16.16 -8.73 2.62
CA ALA A 103 -16.84 -9.97 2.28
C ALA A 103 -18.31 -9.74 1.86
N LYS A 104 -19.02 -8.86 2.58
CA LYS A 104 -20.41 -8.49 2.24
C LYS A 104 -20.51 -7.70 0.94
N ASP A 105 -19.58 -6.78 0.69
CA ASP A 105 -19.56 -6.00 -0.55
C ASP A 105 -19.27 -6.90 -1.76
N LEU A 106 -18.29 -7.81 -1.65
CA LEU A 106 -17.96 -8.77 -2.70
C LEU A 106 -19.16 -9.67 -3.06
N GLU A 107 -19.93 -10.10 -2.05
CA GLU A 107 -21.14 -10.90 -2.28
C GLU A 107 -22.23 -10.11 -2.99
N LYS A 108 -22.39 -8.83 -2.68
CA LYS A 108 -23.29 -7.92 -3.41
C LYS A 108 -22.84 -7.74 -4.86
N GLN A 109 -21.56 -7.49 -5.11
CA GLN A 109 -21.02 -7.36 -6.47
C GLN A 109 -21.24 -8.63 -7.29
N ARG A 110 -21.06 -9.82 -6.68
CA ARG A 110 -21.39 -11.10 -7.34
C ARG A 110 -22.86 -11.19 -7.73
N GLN A 111 -23.79 -10.74 -6.88
CA GLN A 111 -25.21 -10.69 -7.22
C GLN A 111 -25.49 -9.72 -8.38
N GLU A 112 -24.78 -8.60 -8.44
CA GLU A 112 -24.86 -7.65 -9.55
C GLU A 112 -24.38 -8.27 -10.88
N CYS A 113 -23.32 -9.08 -10.86
CA CYS A 113 -22.90 -9.86 -12.04
C CYS A 113 -24.02 -10.75 -12.59
N PHE A 114 -24.74 -11.46 -11.71
CA PHE A 114 -25.89 -12.28 -12.12
C PHE A 114 -27.03 -11.42 -12.67
N LYS A 115 -27.29 -10.27 -12.06
CA LYS A 115 -28.33 -9.32 -12.51
C LYS A 115 -28.03 -8.76 -13.90
N HIS A 116 -26.77 -8.48 -14.21
CA HIS A 116 -26.33 -7.99 -15.52
C HIS A 116 -26.20 -9.11 -16.58
N GLY A 117 -26.43 -10.37 -16.18
CA GLY A 117 -26.34 -11.50 -17.09
C GLY A 117 -24.91 -11.85 -17.50
N CYS A 118 -23.90 -11.41 -16.74
CA CYS A 118 -22.48 -11.68 -17.00
C CYS A 118 -22.14 -13.18 -17.15
N PRO A 119 -22.80 -14.14 -16.47
CA PRO A 119 -22.56 -15.56 -16.71
C PRO A 119 -22.83 -16.05 -18.14
N MET A 120 -23.68 -15.35 -18.90
CA MET A 120 -23.96 -15.67 -20.31
C MET A 120 -23.07 -14.88 -21.28
N LYS A 121 -22.43 -13.82 -20.79
CA LYS A 121 -21.54 -12.95 -21.57
C LYS A 121 -20.08 -13.43 -21.49
N ARG A 122 -19.65 -13.96 -20.35
CA ARG A 122 -18.28 -14.43 -20.13
C ARG A 122 -17.77 -15.45 -21.16
N GLY A 123 -16.49 -15.33 -21.53
CA GLY A 123 -15.78 -16.23 -22.44
C GLY A 123 -16.19 -16.11 -23.92
N ASN A 124 -16.78 -14.99 -24.33
CA ASN A 124 -17.24 -14.72 -25.69
C ASN A 124 -16.23 -13.90 -26.54
N MET A 125 -15.04 -13.60 -26.00
CA MET A 125 -13.97 -12.78 -26.59
C MET A 125 -14.34 -11.31 -26.86
N LYS A 126 -15.42 -10.83 -26.25
CA LYS A 126 -15.87 -9.44 -26.32
C LYS A 126 -15.97 -8.92 -24.90
N CYS A 127 -15.13 -7.94 -24.58
CA CYS A 127 -15.20 -7.28 -23.28
C CYS A 127 -16.53 -6.52 -23.11
N ASP A 128 -17.41 -7.01 -22.26
CA ASP A 128 -18.61 -6.31 -21.79
C ASP A 128 -18.25 -5.50 -20.51
N GLU A 129 -18.18 -4.17 -20.63
CA GLU A 129 -17.72 -3.29 -19.54
C GLU A 129 -18.54 -3.41 -18.25
N ASP A 130 -19.84 -3.73 -18.36
CA ASP A 130 -20.73 -3.98 -17.22
C ASP A 130 -20.41 -5.27 -16.45
N CYS A 131 -19.54 -6.11 -17.01
CA CYS A 131 -19.00 -7.35 -16.45
C CYS A 131 -17.48 -7.28 -16.20
N ASN A 132 -16.83 -6.15 -16.51
CA ASN A 132 -15.40 -5.93 -16.31
C ASN A 132 -15.09 -5.56 -14.86
N ASN A 133 -15.36 -6.46 -13.93
CA ASN A 133 -14.96 -6.32 -12.55
C ASN A 133 -14.48 -7.67 -12.00
N TYR A 134 -13.73 -7.62 -10.90
CA TYR A 134 -13.18 -8.81 -10.27
C TYR A 134 -14.26 -9.81 -9.84
N ALA A 135 -15.40 -9.35 -9.33
CA ALA A 135 -16.50 -10.22 -8.90
C ALA A 135 -17.11 -11.03 -10.06
N CYS A 136 -16.99 -10.55 -11.30
CA CYS A 136 -17.43 -11.23 -12.53
C CYS A 136 -16.26 -11.90 -13.29
N ASP A 137 -15.10 -12.10 -12.65
CA ASP A 137 -13.89 -12.64 -13.28
C ASP A 137 -13.44 -11.83 -14.52
N PHE A 138 -13.60 -10.51 -14.53
CA PHE A 138 -13.28 -9.64 -15.68
C PHE A 138 -13.94 -10.10 -16.98
N ASP A 139 -15.24 -10.39 -16.90
CA ASP A 139 -16.04 -10.98 -17.98
C ASP A 139 -15.50 -12.34 -18.45
N GLY A 140 -15.15 -13.21 -17.49
CA GLY A 140 -14.47 -14.48 -17.79
C GLY A 140 -13.14 -14.33 -18.49
N ASN A 141 -12.42 -13.26 -18.15
CA ASN A 141 -11.16 -12.81 -18.75
C ASN A 141 -11.29 -12.22 -20.16
N ASP A 142 -12.49 -12.02 -20.72
CA ASP A 142 -12.63 -11.36 -22.03
C ASP A 142 -12.11 -9.91 -22.00
N CYS A 143 -12.21 -9.25 -20.85
CA CYS A 143 -11.66 -7.91 -20.62
C CYS A 143 -10.19 -7.90 -20.19
N SER A 144 -9.59 -9.06 -19.93
CA SER A 144 -8.19 -9.22 -19.54
C SER A 144 -7.39 -10.02 -20.58
N LEU A 145 -7.77 -9.94 -21.86
CA LEU A 145 -7.12 -10.62 -22.98
C LEU A 145 -7.12 -12.16 -22.87
N GLY A 146 -8.08 -12.74 -22.16
CA GLY A 146 -8.19 -14.18 -21.93
C GLY A 146 -7.18 -14.74 -20.93
N ILE A 147 -6.45 -13.88 -20.23
CA ILE A 147 -5.39 -14.24 -19.28
C ILE A 147 -5.78 -13.65 -17.93
N ASN A 148 -5.72 -14.45 -16.87
CA ASN A 148 -5.63 -13.90 -15.52
C ASN A 148 -4.14 -13.57 -15.28
N PRO A 149 -3.74 -12.28 -15.27
CA PRO A 149 -2.33 -11.91 -15.17
C PRO A 149 -1.65 -12.40 -13.87
N TRP A 150 -2.45 -12.70 -12.85
CA TRP A 150 -2.01 -13.21 -11.55
C TRP A 150 -2.28 -14.72 -11.38
N ALA A 151 -2.65 -15.46 -12.43
CA ALA A 151 -2.93 -16.90 -12.34
C ALA A 151 -1.76 -17.71 -11.78
N ASN A 152 -0.52 -17.26 -12.03
CA ASN A 152 0.69 -17.90 -11.56
C ASN A 152 1.26 -17.26 -10.29
N CYS A 153 0.65 -16.20 -9.77
CA CYS A 153 1.10 -15.51 -8.58
C CYS A 153 0.75 -16.33 -7.34
N THR A 154 1.77 -16.71 -6.55
CA THR A 154 1.61 -17.54 -5.34
C THR A 154 1.81 -16.76 -4.03
N ALA A 155 1.77 -15.43 -4.09
CA ALA A 155 1.85 -14.58 -2.90
C ALA A 155 0.71 -14.89 -1.92
N SER A 156 0.99 -14.77 -0.63
CA SER A 156 0.04 -14.94 0.46
C SER A 156 -1.00 -13.82 0.51
N ILE A 157 -0.63 -12.64 -0.01
CA ILE A 157 -1.53 -11.51 -0.22
C ILE A 157 -2.04 -11.45 -1.66
N LYS A 158 -3.16 -10.76 -1.84
CA LYS A 158 -3.79 -10.56 -3.15
C LYS A 158 -3.07 -9.47 -3.94
N CYS A 159 -2.07 -9.85 -4.72
CA CYS A 159 -1.22 -8.88 -5.43
C CYS A 159 -1.95 -7.95 -6.42
N TRP A 160 -3.16 -8.30 -6.88
CA TRP A 160 -3.95 -7.39 -7.73
C TRP A 160 -4.58 -6.22 -6.95
N GLU A 161 -4.70 -6.29 -5.61
CA GLU A 161 -5.24 -5.21 -4.78
C GLU A 161 -4.18 -4.15 -4.45
N VAL A 162 -2.90 -4.51 -4.55
CA VAL A 162 -1.74 -3.64 -4.24
C VAL A 162 -0.90 -3.32 -5.47
N PHE A 163 -1.26 -3.84 -6.65
CA PHE A 163 -0.52 -3.60 -7.89
C PHE A 163 -0.54 -2.11 -8.27
N MET A 164 0.66 -1.51 -8.38
CA MET A 164 0.84 -0.11 -8.79
C MET A 164 0.14 0.89 -7.85
N ASP A 165 0.12 0.59 -6.55
CA ASP A 165 -0.48 1.44 -5.51
C ASP A 165 0.51 2.45 -4.91
N GLY A 166 1.79 2.38 -5.33
CA GLY A 166 2.88 3.24 -4.88
C GLY A 166 3.57 2.79 -3.59
N LYS A 167 3.19 1.64 -3.01
CA LYS A 167 3.86 1.02 -1.86
C LYS A 167 4.52 -0.28 -2.31
N CYS A 168 5.79 -0.44 -1.97
CA CYS A 168 6.48 -1.68 -2.29
C CYS A 168 5.98 -2.84 -1.41
N ASN A 169 5.34 -3.82 -2.05
CA ASN A 169 5.00 -5.12 -1.51
C ASN A 169 5.96 -6.18 -2.06
N GLU A 170 7.04 -6.46 -1.31
CA GLU A 170 8.09 -7.40 -1.69
C GLU A 170 7.57 -8.81 -2.04
N GLU A 171 6.47 -9.25 -1.42
CA GLU A 171 5.85 -10.54 -1.73
C GLU A 171 5.25 -10.59 -3.15
N CYS A 172 4.79 -9.44 -3.65
CA CYS A 172 4.28 -9.25 -5.01
C CYS A 172 5.37 -8.84 -6.01
N ASN A 173 6.57 -8.51 -5.52
CA ASN A 173 7.71 -8.07 -6.32
C ASN A 173 8.45 -9.25 -6.98
N ASN A 174 7.73 -10.03 -7.78
CA ASN A 174 8.30 -11.13 -8.55
C ASN A 174 7.61 -11.24 -9.92
N ALA A 175 8.24 -11.95 -10.85
CA ALA A 175 7.74 -12.05 -12.23
C ALA A 175 6.33 -12.66 -12.35
N GLN A 176 5.95 -13.56 -11.43
CA GLN A 176 4.63 -14.21 -11.43
C GLN A 176 3.51 -13.29 -10.94
N CYS A 177 3.87 -12.31 -10.12
CA CYS A 177 2.98 -11.29 -9.56
C CYS A 177 3.19 -9.91 -10.20
N LEU A 178 3.84 -9.88 -11.38
CA LEU A 178 4.06 -8.69 -12.20
C LEU A 178 4.89 -7.59 -11.54
N PHE A 179 5.87 -7.98 -10.72
CA PHE A 179 6.79 -7.07 -10.04
C PHE A 179 6.10 -5.96 -9.25
N ASP A 180 4.94 -6.28 -8.66
CA ASP A 180 4.16 -5.34 -7.86
C ASP A 180 3.87 -4.02 -8.59
N GLY A 181 3.62 -4.08 -9.90
CA GLY A 181 3.38 -2.86 -10.69
C GLY A 181 4.58 -1.91 -10.78
N ARG A 182 5.78 -2.37 -10.40
CA ARG A 182 7.03 -1.60 -10.24
C ARG A 182 7.03 -0.66 -9.02
N ASP A 183 6.17 -0.86 -8.04
CA ASP A 183 6.19 -0.06 -6.80
C ASP A 183 7.45 -0.26 -5.95
N CYS A 184 8.12 -1.40 -6.12
CA CYS A 184 9.40 -1.72 -5.49
C CYS A 184 10.62 -1.24 -6.28
N GLU A 185 10.46 -0.81 -7.54
CA GLU A 185 11.55 -0.16 -8.23
C GLU A 185 11.76 1.22 -7.60
N LYS A 186 13.00 1.52 -7.22
CA LYS A 186 13.36 2.89 -6.83
C LYS A 186 12.96 3.78 -7.99
N SER A 187 11.96 4.64 -7.75
CA SER A 187 11.51 5.61 -8.73
C SER A 187 12.73 6.41 -9.19
N LEU A 188 13.19 6.10 -10.40
CA LEU A 188 14.20 6.91 -11.04
C LEU A 188 13.60 8.30 -11.15
N GLN A 189 14.38 9.30 -10.77
CA GLN A 189 13.94 10.68 -11.00
C GLN A 189 13.62 10.81 -12.48
N PRO A 190 12.56 11.55 -12.87
CA PRO A 190 12.27 11.77 -14.27
C PRO A 190 13.50 12.34 -14.99
N CYS A 191 13.68 11.98 -16.27
CA CYS A 191 14.76 12.52 -17.09
C CYS A 191 14.85 14.04 -16.90
N ASN A 192 16.09 14.56 -16.83
CA ASN A 192 16.31 15.97 -16.59
C ASN A 192 15.46 16.82 -17.56
N PRO A 193 14.57 17.71 -17.07
CA PRO A 193 13.62 18.44 -17.92
C PRO A 193 14.26 19.28 -19.03
N ILE A 194 15.53 19.67 -18.86
CA ILE A 194 16.29 20.42 -19.87
C ILE A 194 16.68 19.51 -21.05
N TYR A 195 16.97 18.24 -20.77
CA TYR A 195 17.44 17.25 -21.74
C TYR A 195 16.34 16.32 -22.23
N ASP A 196 15.21 16.21 -21.52
CA ASP A 196 14.08 15.31 -21.84
C ASP A 196 13.61 15.46 -23.31
N ALA A 197 13.38 16.69 -23.76
CA ALA A 197 12.98 16.96 -25.14
C ALA A 197 14.06 16.59 -26.18
N TYR A 198 15.35 16.66 -25.82
CA TYR A 198 16.46 16.22 -26.67
C TYR A 198 16.49 14.68 -26.73
N CYS A 199 16.44 14.02 -25.57
CA CYS A 199 16.50 12.57 -25.46
C CYS A 199 15.34 11.89 -26.16
N GLN A 200 14.11 12.39 -26.00
CA GLN A 200 12.94 11.86 -26.72
C GLN A 200 13.08 11.93 -28.24
N LYS A 201 13.66 13.00 -28.78
CA LYS A 201 13.87 13.17 -30.22
C LYS A 201 15.01 12.29 -30.76
N HIS A 202 15.96 11.93 -29.91
CA HIS A 202 17.14 11.16 -30.26
C HIS A 202 17.06 9.68 -29.81
N TYR A 203 15.96 9.29 -29.17
CA TYR A 203 15.74 7.92 -28.71
C TYR A 203 15.69 6.93 -29.89
N ALA A 204 16.46 5.84 -29.78
CA ALA A 204 16.52 4.75 -30.75
C ALA A 204 16.74 5.17 -32.22
N ASN A 205 17.43 6.30 -32.45
CA ASN A 205 17.70 6.84 -33.79
C ASN A 205 18.92 6.21 -34.49
N GLY A 206 19.63 5.29 -33.82
CA GLY A 206 20.84 4.62 -34.34
C GLY A 206 22.16 5.35 -34.04
N TYR A 207 22.14 6.46 -33.30
CA TYR A 207 23.31 7.21 -32.84
C TYR A 207 23.41 7.17 -31.31
N CYS A 208 24.64 7.25 -30.78
CA CYS A 208 24.88 7.22 -29.35
C CYS A 208 24.91 8.65 -28.78
N ASP A 209 23.94 8.95 -27.92
CA ASP A 209 23.82 10.22 -27.21
C ASP A 209 24.13 10.01 -25.72
N TYR A 210 25.37 10.28 -25.31
CA TYR A 210 25.84 10.02 -23.94
C TYR A 210 25.04 10.73 -22.84
N GLY A 211 24.48 11.91 -23.14
CA GLY A 211 23.64 12.66 -22.20
C GLY A 211 22.28 12.01 -21.92
N CYS A 212 21.85 11.06 -22.76
CA CYS A 212 20.62 10.29 -22.61
C CYS A 212 20.90 8.82 -22.22
N ASN A 213 22.17 8.44 -22.03
CA ASN A 213 22.55 7.08 -21.70
C ASN A 213 22.64 6.88 -20.18
N ASN A 214 21.51 7.05 -19.51
CA ASN A 214 21.32 6.80 -18.09
C ASN A 214 19.99 6.06 -17.89
N ALA A 215 19.70 5.66 -16.66
CA ALA A 215 18.52 4.84 -16.40
C ALA A 215 17.21 5.63 -16.54
N GLU A 216 17.28 6.95 -16.39
CA GLU A 216 16.13 7.85 -16.35
C GLU A 216 15.68 8.48 -17.69
N CYS A 217 16.45 8.39 -18.81
CA CYS A 217 16.24 9.19 -20.05
C CYS A 217 15.98 8.45 -21.40
#